data_AF-A0AAU8PJG5-F1
#
_entry.id   AF-A0AAU8PJG5-F1
#
_cell.length_a   1.000
_cell.length_b   1.000
_cell.length_c   1.000
_cell.angle_alpha   90.00
_cell.angle_beta   90.00
_cell.angle_gamma   90.00
#
_symmetry.space_group_name_H-M   'P 1'
#
loop_
_entity.id
_entity.type
_entity.pdbx_description
1 polymer ?
#
loop_
_entity_poly.entity_id
_entity_poly.type
_entity_poly.pdbx_seq_one_letter_code
_entity_poly.pdbx_strand_id
1 'polypeptide(L)'
;MEPLFSNFGGRSSFGGQITTVKCFEDNGLLYDLLEENGRGRVLVIDGGGSVRRALVNAELGRLAVQNEWEGIVVYGAVRQVDDLEELDIGIQAMAAIPAGADSEGIGESDIRVNFGGVTFFSGDHLYADNTGIILAEEPLDIE
;
A
#
# COMPACT_ATOMS: atom_id res chain seq x y z
N MET A 1 10.64 -5.08 -8.84
CA MET A 1 9.99 -6.17 -8.06
C MET A 1 9.43 -7.22 -9.03
N GLU A 2 9.20 -8.46 -8.61
CA GLU A 2 8.42 -9.44 -9.38
C GLU A 2 7.02 -8.89 -9.74
N PRO A 3 6.47 -9.21 -10.94
CA PRO A 3 5.21 -8.64 -11.43
C PRO A 3 3.99 -9.35 -10.80
N LEU A 4 3.79 -9.14 -9.49
CA LEU A 4 2.72 -9.77 -8.69
C LEU A 4 1.50 -8.87 -8.45
N PHE A 5 1.60 -7.59 -8.83
CA PHE A 5 0.67 -6.54 -8.43
C PHE A 5 -0.16 -6.05 -9.61
N SER A 6 -1.35 -5.55 -9.33
CA SER A 6 -2.22 -4.86 -10.26
C SER A 6 -2.71 -3.55 -9.64
N ASN A 7 -2.99 -2.57 -10.48
CA ASN A 7 -3.51 -1.28 -10.05
C ASN A 7 -5.01 -1.37 -9.74
N PHE A 8 -5.40 -0.84 -8.58
CA PHE A 8 -6.79 -0.73 -8.11
C PHE A 8 -7.17 0.71 -7.74
N GLY A 9 -6.24 1.66 -7.78
CA GLY A 9 -6.48 3.07 -7.46
C GLY A 9 -6.73 3.90 -8.72
N GLY A 10 -7.25 5.11 -8.55
CA GLY A 10 -7.49 6.03 -9.67
C GLY A 10 -6.23 6.66 -10.28
N ARG A 11 -5.09 6.64 -9.57
CA ARG A 11 -3.81 7.08 -10.14
C ARG A 11 -3.09 5.93 -10.85
N SER A 12 -2.76 6.13 -12.12
CA SER A 12 -1.99 5.15 -12.93
C SER A 12 -0.52 5.03 -12.54
N SER A 13 0.02 6.04 -11.87
CA SER A 13 1.41 6.11 -11.42
C SER A 13 1.53 6.97 -10.17
N PHE A 14 2.43 6.58 -9.27
CA PHE A 14 2.69 7.28 -8.00
C PHE A 14 4.08 6.92 -7.48
N GLY A 15 4.55 7.68 -6.50
CA GLY A 15 5.79 7.37 -5.82
C GLY A 15 6.06 8.31 -4.65
N GLY A 16 7.04 7.95 -3.84
CA GLY A 16 7.38 8.70 -2.64
C GLY A 16 8.25 7.90 -1.67
N GLN A 17 8.58 8.54 -0.55
CA GLN A 17 9.29 7.90 0.54
C GLN A 17 8.39 6.87 1.22
N ILE A 18 8.89 5.67 1.50
CA ILE A 18 8.06 4.59 2.01
C ILE A 18 8.00 4.55 3.54
N THR A 19 6.83 4.21 4.04
CA THR A 19 6.60 3.73 5.40
C THR A 19 6.17 2.27 5.32
N THR A 20 6.83 1.41 6.08
CA THR A 20 6.61 -0.04 6.01
C THR A 20 5.74 -0.52 7.15
N VAL A 21 4.90 -1.51 6.87
CA VAL A 21 4.04 -2.18 7.86
C VAL A 21 4.08 -3.67 7.61
N LYS A 22 4.09 -4.44 8.68
CA LYS A 22 3.85 -5.88 8.65
C LYS A 22 2.63 -6.22 9.50
N CYS A 23 1.67 -6.88 8.88
CA CYS A 23 0.49 -7.40 9.56
C CYS A 23 0.03 -8.69 8.87
N PHE A 24 -1.01 -9.33 9.40
CA PHE A 24 -1.59 -10.50 8.75
C PHE A 24 -3.09 -10.54 9.01
N GLU A 25 -3.89 -10.28 7.96
CA GLU A 25 -5.36 -10.29 8.02
C GLU A 25 -5.97 -9.35 9.08
N ASP A 26 -5.20 -8.36 9.52
CA ASP A 26 -5.59 -7.30 10.44
C ASP A 26 -5.15 -5.95 9.86
N ASN A 27 -6.04 -4.96 9.84
CA ASN A 27 -5.77 -3.63 9.32
C ASN A 27 -5.86 -2.50 10.35
N GLY A 28 -5.97 -2.81 11.65
CA GLY A 28 -6.13 -1.78 12.68
C GLY A 28 -4.97 -0.78 12.68
N LEU A 29 -3.73 -1.29 12.59
CA LEU A 29 -2.53 -0.45 12.51
C LEU A 29 -2.48 0.42 11.24
N LEU A 30 -3.16 0.01 10.16
CA LEU A 30 -3.21 0.79 8.92
C LEU A 30 -4.08 2.04 9.07
N TYR A 31 -5.14 1.99 9.88
CA TYR A 31 -5.93 3.18 10.19
C TYR A 31 -5.07 4.22 10.91
N ASP A 32 -4.38 3.83 11.98
CA ASP A 32 -3.52 4.72 12.77
C ASP A 32 -2.46 5.42 11.89
N LEU A 33 -1.83 4.68 10.98
CA LEU A 33 -0.80 5.22 10.09
C LEU A 33 -1.39 6.13 9.00
N LEU A 34 -2.54 5.77 8.43
CA LEU A 34 -3.17 6.57 7.38
C LEU A 34 -3.86 7.82 7.91
N GLU A 35 -4.07 7.94 9.23
CA GLU A 35 -4.46 9.20 9.89
C GLU A 35 -3.33 10.25 9.89
N GLU A 36 -2.07 9.83 9.75
CA GLU A 36 -0.93 10.75 9.63
C GLU A 36 -0.89 11.44 8.25
N ASN A 37 -0.24 12.60 8.17
CA ASN A 37 0.05 13.24 6.89
C ASN A 37 0.98 12.35 6.03
N GLY A 38 0.49 12.00 4.86
CA GLY A 38 1.11 11.13 3.88
C GLY A 38 1.69 11.84 2.67
N ARG A 39 1.77 13.17 2.66
CA ARG A 39 2.24 13.91 1.48
C ARG A 39 3.65 13.47 1.10
N GLY A 40 3.84 13.06 -0.16
CA GLY A 40 5.11 12.52 -0.65
C GLY A 40 5.48 11.15 -0.07
N ARG A 41 4.56 10.46 0.61
CA ARG A 41 4.77 9.14 1.24
C ARG A 41 3.95 8.05 0.56
N VAL A 42 4.49 6.84 0.56
CA VAL A 42 3.82 5.61 0.12
C VAL A 42 3.77 4.61 1.28
N LEU A 43 2.59 4.05 1.55
CA LEU A 43 2.46 3.00 2.56
C LEU A 43 2.72 1.63 1.93
N VAL A 44 3.70 0.88 2.45
CA VAL A 44 4.10 -0.43 1.95
C VAL A 44 3.75 -1.49 2.99
N ILE A 45 2.78 -2.34 2.66
CA ILE A 45 2.17 -3.30 3.59
C ILE A 45 2.58 -4.72 3.21
N ASP A 46 3.35 -5.37 4.06
CA ASP A 46 3.50 -6.82 4.09
C ASP A 46 2.32 -7.44 4.84
N GLY A 47 1.29 -7.82 4.09
CA GLY A 47 0.12 -8.55 4.58
C GLY A 47 0.29 -10.08 4.59
N GLY A 48 1.53 -10.56 4.43
CA GLY A 48 1.85 -11.98 4.28
C GLY A 48 1.36 -12.60 2.95
N GLY A 49 0.90 -11.79 1.99
CA GLY A 49 0.40 -12.25 0.71
C GLY A 49 -0.97 -12.93 0.79
N SER A 50 -1.70 -12.76 1.89
CA SER A 50 -3.04 -13.36 2.02
C SER A 50 -4.02 -12.70 1.05
N VAL A 51 -4.74 -13.54 0.31
CA VAL A 51 -5.88 -13.15 -0.53
C VAL A 51 -7.22 -13.61 0.04
N ARG A 52 -7.24 -14.00 1.33
CA ARG A 52 -8.45 -14.49 2.01
C ARG A 52 -9.20 -13.36 2.72
N ARG A 53 -8.50 -12.28 3.06
CA ARG A 53 -9.00 -11.11 3.78
C ARG A 53 -8.41 -9.84 3.17
N ALA A 54 -9.25 -8.84 2.93
CA ALA A 54 -8.85 -7.57 2.35
C ALA A 54 -8.38 -6.59 3.44
N LEU A 55 -7.16 -6.09 3.29
CA LEU A 55 -6.55 -5.11 4.20
C LEU A 55 -7.01 -3.68 3.90
N VAL A 56 -7.17 -3.35 2.62
CA VAL A 56 -7.62 -2.02 2.16
C VAL A 56 -9.02 -2.12 1.55
N ASN A 57 -9.86 -1.17 1.94
CA ASN A 57 -11.23 -1.01 1.49
C ASN A 57 -11.47 0.47 1.11
N ALA A 58 -12.68 0.81 0.65
CA ALA A 58 -12.99 2.17 0.21
C ALA A 58 -12.86 3.23 1.31
N GLU A 59 -13.18 2.88 2.57
CA GLU A 59 -13.04 3.78 3.71
C GLU A 59 -11.56 4.12 3.97
N LEU A 60 -10.72 3.09 4.05
CA LEU A 60 -9.29 3.25 4.30
C LEU A 60 -8.59 3.98 3.12
N GLY A 61 -9.03 3.71 1.88
CA GLY A 61 -8.57 4.44 0.69
C GLY A 61 -8.94 5.94 0.75
N ARG A 62 -10.16 6.28 1.18
CA ARG A 62 -10.58 7.69 1.35
C ARG A 62 -9.80 8.39 2.47
N LEU A 63 -9.52 7.69 3.57
CA LEU A 63 -8.67 8.21 4.65
C LEU A 63 -7.28 8.56 4.13
N ALA A 64 -6.67 7.66 3.35
CA ALA A 64 -5.38 7.89 2.72
C ALA A 64 -5.39 9.13 1.80
N VAL A 65 -6.42 9.28 0.96
CA VAL A 65 -6.61 10.48 0.11
C VAL A 65 -6.74 11.74 0.97
N GLN A 66 -7.57 11.70 2.01
CA GLN A 66 -7.81 12.86 2.89
C GLN A 66 -6.51 13.35 3.54
N ASN A 67 -5.62 12.44 3.88
CA ASN A 67 -4.33 12.74 4.50
C ASN A 67 -3.17 12.79 3.50
N GLU A 68 -3.47 12.92 2.20
CA GLU A 68 -2.53 13.24 1.12
C GLU A 68 -1.48 12.15 0.82
N TRP A 69 -1.78 10.89 1.11
CA TRP A 69 -0.91 9.77 0.73
C TRP A 69 -0.79 9.65 -0.79
N GLU A 70 0.44 9.42 -1.29
CA GLU A 70 0.68 9.27 -2.73
C GLU A 70 0.19 7.91 -3.24
N GLY A 71 0.31 6.88 -2.40
CA GLY A 71 -0.21 5.56 -2.70
C GLY A 71 0.00 4.52 -1.62
N ILE A 72 -0.56 3.34 -1.88
CA ILE A 72 -0.50 2.16 -1.01
C ILE A 72 -0.09 0.95 -1.85
N VAL A 73 0.90 0.20 -1.37
CA VAL A 73 1.32 -1.09 -1.94
C VAL A 73 0.98 -2.19 -0.94
N VAL A 74 0.08 -3.10 -1.32
CA VAL A 74 -0.47 -4.15 -0.46
C VAL A 74 0.02 -5.51 -0.94
N TYR A 75 0.99 -6.11 -0.26
CA TYR A 75 1.30 -7.53 -0.42
C TYR A 75 0.21 -8.37 0.28
N GLY A 76 -0.95 -8.42 -0.36
CA GLY A 76 -2.20 -8.97 0.13
C GLY A 76 -3.36 -8.53 -0.76
N ALA A 77 -4.59 -8.61 -0.25
CA ALA A 77 -5.80 -8.27 -1.00
C ALA A 77 -6.46 -6.96 -0.58
N VAL A 78 -7.27 -6.43 -1.49
CA VAL A 78 -8.13 -5.26 -1.32
C VAL A 78 -9.60 -5.62 -1.56
N ARG A 79 -10.52 -4.68 -1.31
CA ARG A 79 -11.96 -4.85 -1.61
C ARG A 79 -12.60 -3.53 -2.05
N GLN A 80 -13.82 -3.65 -2.59
CA GLN A 80 -14.58 -2.51 -3.12
C GLN A 80 -13.85 -1.80 -4.27
N VAL A 81 -13.39 -2.59 -5.25
CA VAL A 81 -12.52 -2.11 -6.33
C VAL A 81 -13.14 -0.99 -7.16
N ASP A 82 -14.46 -1.03 -7.38
CA ASP A 82 -15.21 0.03 -8.07
C ASP A 82 -15.13 1.37 -7.32
N ASP A 83 -15.13 1.34 -5.98
CA ASP A 83 -14.93 2.56 -5.18
C ASP A 83 -13.46 3.01 -5.22
N LEU A 84 -12.50 2.07 -5.19
CA LEU A 84 -11.07 2.38 -5.13
C LEU A 84 -10.55 3.02 -6.42
N GLU A 85 -11.07 2.60 -7.58
CA GLU A 85 -10.66 3.15 -8.89
C GLU A 85 -11.09 4.61 -9.08
N GLU A 86 -12.08 5.09 -8.34
CA GLU A 86 -12.53 6.48 -8.36
C GLU A 86 -11.70 7.42 -7.46
N LEU A 87 -10.84 6.86 -6.60
CA LEU A 87 -10.04 7.65 -5.64
C LEU A 87 -8.75 8.17 -6.27
N ASP A 88 -8.43 9.44 -6.04
CA ASP A 88 -7.18 10.08 -6.49
C ASP A 88 -5.98 9.65 -5.63
N ILE A 89 -5.66 8.35 -5.67
CA ILE A 89 -4.53 7.72 -4.98
C ILE A 89 -4.05 6.51 -5.79
N GLY A 90 -2.77 6.17 -5.69
CA GLY A 90 -2.23 4.94 -6.25
C GLY A 90 -2.47 3.73 -5.33
N ILE A 91 -2.97 2.61 -5.86
CA ILE A 91 -3.13 1.37 -5.07
C ILE A 91 -2.64 0.18 -5.87
N GLN A 92 -1.58 -0.47 -5.41
CA GLN A 92 -1.08 -1.72 -5.99
C GLN A 92 -1.37 -2.86 -5.03
N ALA A 93 -2.03 -3.92 -5.49
CA ALA A 93 -2.32 -5.09 -4.66
C ALA A 93 -2.29 -6.40 -5.46
N MET A 94 -2.30 -7.54 -4.77
CA MET A 94 -2.24 -8.86 -5.43
C MET A 94 -3.58 -9.31 -6.00
N ALA A 95 -4.68 -9.03 -5.29
CA ALA A 95 -6.02 -9.51 -5.65
C ALA A 95 -7.12 -8.71 -4.95
N ALA A 96 -8.37 -8.98 -5.34
CA ALA A 96 -9.56 -8.50 -4.65
C ALA A 96 -10.29 -9.66 -3.94
N ILE A 97 -10.83 -9.41 -2.75
CA ILE A 97 -11.66 -10.35 -1.99
C ILE A 97 -12.73 -9.59 -1.20
N PRO A 98 -14.00 -10.02 -1.14
CA PRO A 98 -15.04 -9.25 -0.45
C PRO A 98 -14.92 -9.28 1.08
N ALA A 99 -14.28 -10.31 1.65
CA ALA A 99 -14.12 -10.46 3.09
C ALA A 99 -13.09 -9.45 3.63
N GLY A 100 -13.50 -8.55 4.53
CA GLY A 100 -12.59 -7.63 5.21
C GLY A 100 -11.72 -8.33 6.25
N ALA A 101 -10.53 -7.77 6.47
CA ALA A 101 -9.66 -8.06 7.60
C ALA A 101 -10.30 -7.69 8.95
N ASP A 102 -9.74 -8.24 10.03
CA ASP A 102 -10.04 -7.79 11.39
C ASP A 102 -9.32 -6.45 11.66
N SER A 103 -9.61 -5.80 12.79
CA SER A 103 -9.09 -4.46 13.10
C SER A 103 -8.68 -4.35 14.57
N GLU A 104 -7.97 -5.35 15.08
CA GLU A 104 -7.46 -5.40 16.46
C GLU A 104 -6.15 -4.62 16.63
N GLY A 105 -5.49 -4.21 15.53
CA GLY A 105 -4.24 -3.44 15.57
C GLY A 105 -3.00 -4.32 15.69
N ILE A 106 -3.10 -5.57 15.27
CA ILE A 106 -1.99 -6.54 15.37
C ILE A 106 -1.02 -6.34 14.20
N GLY A 107 0.20 -5.90 14.50
CA GLY A 107 1.26 -5.74 13.52
C GLY A 107 2.43 -4.94 14.06
N GLU A 108 3.38 -4.66 13.18
CA GLU A 108 4.56 -3.84 13.45
C GLU A 108 4.72 -2.81 12.32
N SER A 109 4.96 -1.55 12.66
CA SER A 109 5.30 -0.49 11.70
C SER A 109 6.80 -0.19 11.75
N ASP A 110 7.33 0.40 10.67
CA ASP A 110 8.72 0.82 10.54
C ASP A 110 9.75 -0.30 10.74
N ILE A 111 9.37 -1.51 10.32
CA ILE A 111 10.25 -2.66 10.30
C ILE A 111 10.60 -3.06 8.87
N ARG A 112 11.76 -3.69 8.72
CA ARG A 112 12.15 -4.30 7.45
C ARG A 112 11.11 -5.35 7.02
N VAL A 113 10.62 -5.25 5.79
CA VAL A 113 9.73 -6.24 5.16
C VAL A 113 10.32 -6.79 3.87
N ASN A 114 9.87 -7.98 3.44
CA ASN A 114 10.39 -8.64 2.23
C ASN A 114 9.29 -9.39 1.49
N PHE A 115 9.07 -9.02 0.24
CA PHE A 115 8.16 -9.70 -0.69
C PHE A 115 8.48 -9.34 -2.14
N GLY A 116 7.99 -10.14 -3.09
CA GLY A 116 8.22 -9.92 -4.53
C GLY A 116 9.70 -9.83 -4.92
N GLY A 117 10.56 -10.57 -4.21
CA GLY A 117 12.02 -10.59 -4.40
C GLY A 117 12.75 -9.32 -3.92
N VAL A 118 12.07 -8.38 -3.26
CA VAL A 118 12.63 -7.10 -2.82
C VAL A 118 12.54 -6.98 -1.29
N THR A 119 13.57 -6.39 -0.68
CA THR A 119 13.53 -5.98 0.74
C THR A 119 13.25 -4.49 0.79
N PHE A 120 12.34 -4.08 1.68
CA PHE A 120 11.95 -2.69 1.90
C PHE A 120 12.40 -2.24 3.29
N PHE A 121 12.93 -1.02 3.38
CA PHE A 121 13.19 -0.31 4.62
C PHE A 121 12.38 1.00 4.64
N SER A 122 11.80 1.35 5.79
CA SER A 122 11.23 2.69 5.95
C SER A 122 12.30 3.74 5.63
N GLY A 123 11.93 4.72 4.81
CA GLY A 123 12.85 5.75 4.32
C GLY A 123 13.34 5.55 2.88
N ASP A 124 13.26 4.34 2.32
CA ASP A 124 13.50 4.09 0.89
C ASP A 124 12.47 4.85 0.02
N HIS A 125 12.69 4.89 -1.28
CA HIS A 125 11.81 5.53 -2.27
C HIS A 125 11.23 4.50 -3.23
N LEU A 126 9.90 4.50 -3.37
CA LEU A 126 9.18 3.61 -4.27
C LEU A 126 8.52 4.39 -5.38
N TYR A 127 8.59 3.85 -6.59
CA TYR A 127 7.90 4.38 -7.76
C TYR A 127 7.15 3.24 -8.44
N ALA A 128 5.88 3.48 -8.74
CA ALA A 128 4.99 2.50 -9.32
C ALA A 128 4.19 3.11 -10.48
N ASP A 129 3.98 2.32 -11.51
CA ASP A 129 3.04 2.58 -12.58
C ASP A 129 2.29 1.29 -12.97
N ASN A 130 1.53 1.34 -14.05
CA ASN A 130 0.83 0.15 -14.57
C ASN A 130 1.78 -0.94 -15.13
N THR A 131 3.07 -0.63 -15.33
CA THR A 131 4.07 -1.57 -15.83
C THR A 131 4.71 -2.35 -14.68
N GLY A 132 5.01 -1.68 -13.57
CA GLY A 132 5.58 -2.34 -12.40
C GLY A 132 5.99 -1.39 -11.27
N ILE A 133 6.70 -1.97 -10.31
CA ILE A 133 7.17 -1.30 -9.09
C ILE A 133 8.69 -1.39 -9.00
N ILE A 134 9.33 -0.24 -8.79
CA ILE A 134 10.77 -0.11 -8.54
C ILE A 134 11.02 0.52 -7.16
N LEU A 135 12.20 0.21 -6.60
CA LEU A 135 12.65 0.70 -5.31
C LEU A 135 14.05 1.32 -5.49
N ALA A 136 14.30 2.43 -4.81
CA ALA A 136 15.58 3.09 -4.72
C ALA A 136 15.86 3.48 -3.26
N GLU A 137 17.12 3.45 -2.83
CA GLU A 137 17.49 3.88 -1.46
C GLU A 137 17.37 5.41 -1.33
N GLU A 138 17.75 6.14 -2.37
CA GLU A 138 17.66 7.60 -2.46
C GLU A 138 16.56 8.03 -3.46
N PRO A 139 16.02 9.27 -3.32
CA PRO A 139 15.06 9.78 -4.29
C PRO A 139 15.67 9.81 -5.70
N LEU A 140 14.90 9.32 -6.68
CA LEU A 140 15.26 9.47 -8.09
C LEU A 140 14.91 10.87 -8.57
N ASP A 141 15.82 11.49 -9.32
CA ASP A 141 15.52 12.71 -10.06
C ASP A 141 14.50 12.38 -11.15
N ILE A 142 13.30 12.96 -11.03
CA ILE A 142 12.26 12.87 -12.05
C ILE A 142 12.31 14.19 -12.83
N GLU A 143 12.98 14.18 -14.00
CA GLU A 143 12.93 15.28 -14.97
C GLU A 143 11.57 15.39 -15.66
#